data_AF-A0A929SKI4-F1
#
_entry.id   AF-A0A929SKI4-F1
#
_cell.length_a   1.000
_cell.length_b   1.000
_cell.length_c   1.000
_cell.angle_alpha   90.00
_cell.angle_beta   90.00
_cell.angle_gamma   90.00
#
_symmetry.space_group_name_H-M   'P 1'
#
loop_
_entity.id
_entity.type
_entity.pdbx_description
1 polymer ?
#
loop_
_entity_poly.entity_id
_entity_poly.type
_entity_poly.pdbx_seq_one_letter_code
_entity_poly.pdbx_strand_id
1 'polypeptide(L)'
;MEEEIRFYFSYDKYEELLEKLKAIKVLQNEGCYLELTIQYDHPNQEMSFYDKRIDGRFRLRSSINIENNIEKSKISWKRRLENNENRNINIEEEIEVELKENQIKNLQILLEQVLKMKRIESYQRYRNVFCNSDVEIVVDKYPFGIALEIENKSKIKKGEDVINQWVKELNLNIEERYKLSWDDKYTSLCKEQGITPVKDVIFDENIIMPKA
;
A
#
# COMPACT_ATOMS: atom_id res chain seq x y z
N MET A 1 15.79 2.25 -3.18
CA MET A 1 14.63 2.72 -3.96
C MET A 1 13.76 1.52 -4.18
N GLU A 2 12.48 1.71 -4.01
CA GLU A 2 11.46 0.71 -4.30
C GLU A 2 10.96 0.90 -5.73
N GLU A 3 10.73 -0.20 -6.44
CA GLU A 3 10.18 -0.21 -7.79
C GLU A 3 8.91 -1.08 -7.77
N GLU A 4 7.76 -0.50 -8.09
CA GLU A 4 6.46 -1.17 -8.02
C GLU A 4 5.55 -0.83 -9.21
N ILE A 5 4.59 -1.70 -9.50
CA ILE A 5 3.44 -1.42 -10.37
C ILE A 5 2.15 -1.87 -9.68
N ARG A 6 1.06 -1.14 -9.90
CA ARG A 6 -0.23 -1.39 -9.26
C ARG A 6 -1.36 -1.49 -10.27
N PHE A 7 -2.33 -2.35 -9.99
CA PHE A 7 -3.57 -2.53 -10.73
C PHE A 7 -4.74 -2.52 -9.76
N TYR A 8 -5.90 -2.03 -10.20
CA TYR A 8 -7.12 -2.06 -9.41
C TYR A 8 -8.17 -2.92 -10.09
N PHE A 9 -8.90 -3.68 -9.27
CA PHE A 9 -9.97 -4.57 -9.69
C PHE A 9 -11.21 -4.36 -8.84
N SER A 10 -12.34 -4.77 -9.40
CA SER A 10 -13.60 -4.93 -8.67
C SER A 10 -13.49 -6.03 -7.61
N TYR A 11 -14.39 -5.99 -6.63
CA TYR A 11 -14.37 -6.89 -5.47
C TYR A 11 -14.45 -8.38 -5.77
N ASP A 12 -15.21 -8.73 -6.81
CA ASP A 12 -15.42 -10.11 -7.26
C ASP A 12 -14.14 -10.78 -7.76
N LYS A 13 -13.09 -9.99 -8.09
CA LYS A 13 -11.78 -10.51 -8.51
C LYS A 13 -10.89 -10.98 -7.38
N TYR A 14 -11.25 -10.74 -6.12
CA TYR A 14 -10.38 -11.04 -4.99
C TYR A 14 -9.99 -12.52 -4.92
N GLU A 15 -10.97 -13.43 -4.90
CA GLU A 15 -10.69 -14.88 -4.80
C GLU A 15 -9.95 -15.40 -6.04
N GLU A 16 -10.34 -14.96 -7.24
CA GLU A 16 -9.68 -15.33 -8.51
C GLU A 16 -8.18 -14.99 -8.50
N LEU A 17 -7.82 -13.78 -8.03
CA LEU A 17 -6.43 -13.36 -7.92
C LEU A 17 -5.66 -14.21 -6.92
N LEU A 18 -6.27 -14.52 -5.76
CA LEU A 18 -5.63 -15.35 -4.73
C LEU A 18 -5.41 -16.79 -5.22
N GLU A 19 -6.40 -17.40 -5.85
CA GLU A 19 -6.28 -18.75 -6.42
C GLU A 19 -5.18 -18.81 -7.48
N LYS A 20 -5.13 -17.81 -8.36
CA LYS A 20 -4.09 -17.69 -9.39
C LYS A 20 -2.69 -17.60 -8.78
N LEU A 21 -2.49 -16.77 -7.76
CA LEU A 21 -1.18 -16.60 -7.12
C LEU A 21 -0.77 -17.84 -6.31
N LYS A 22 -1.71 -18.48 -5.59
CA LYS A 22 -1.47 -19.73 -4.86
C LYS A 22 -1.06 -20.89 -5.78
N ALA A 23 -1.50 -20.90 -7.03
CA ALA A 23 -1.14 -21.93 -8.01
C ALA A 23 0.32 -21.81 -8.52
N ILE A 24 0.95 -20.65 -8.37
CA ILE A 24 2.31 -20.40 -8.87
C ILE A 24 3.34 -20.92 -7.85
N LYS A 25 3.88 -22.11 -8.12
CA LYS A 25 4.76 -22.84 -7.18
C LYS A 25 6.05 -22.11 -6.77
N VAL A 26 6.52 -21.16 -7.57
CA VAL A 26 7.74 -20.40 -7.26
C VAL A 26 7.49 -19.25 -6.29
N LEU A 27 6.22 -18.96 -5.96
CA LEU A 27 5.85 -17.98 -4.95
C LEU A 27 5.55 -18.69 -3.62
N GLN A 28 6.14 -18.16 -2.56
CA GLN A 28 5.76 -18.50 -1.19
C GLN A 28 4.57 -17.62 -0.78
N ASN A 29 3.52 -18.23 -0.27
CA ASN A 29 2.42 -17.51 0.37
C ASN A 29 2.78 -17.25 1.84
N GLU A 30 2.96 -15.98 2.23
CA GLU A 30 3.23 -15.59 3.63
C GLU A 30 1.94 -15.41 4.46
N GLY A 31 0.78 -15.55 3.82
CA GLY A 31 -0.54 -15.47 4.44
C GLY A 31 -1.21 -14.11 4.26
N CYS A 32 -2.29 -13.92 5.02
CA CYS A 32 -3.11 -12.71 4.98
C CYS A 32 -2.98 -11.92 6.28
N TYR A 33 -2.80 -10.61 6.16
CA TYR A 33 -2.65 -9.68 7.26
C TYR A 33 -3.79 -8.66 7.24
N LEU A 34 -4.48 -8.48 8.36
CA LEU A 34 -5.29 -7.27 8.56
C LEU A 34 -4.35 -6.16 8.99
N GLU A 35 -4.23 -5.14 8.15
CA GLU A 35 -3.36 -3.99 8.38
C GLU A 35 -4.19 -2.74 8.66
N LEU A 36 -3.73 -1.92 9.60
CA LEU A 36 -4.16 -0.55 9.80
C LEU A 36 -2.95 0.36 9.65
N THR A 37 -3.02 1.30 8.71
CA THR A 37 -1.99 2.33 8.52
C THR A 37 -2.56 3.70 8.89
N ILE A 38 -1.86 4.44 9.75
CA ILE A 38 -2.14 5.84 10.04
C ILE A 38 -1.10 6.69 9.32
N GLN A 39 -1.56 7.70 8.59
CA GLN A 39 -0.69 8.64 7.89
C GLN A 39 -0.56 9.96 8.64
N TYR A 40 0.65 10.48 8.66
CA TYR A 40 0.99 11.75 9.29
C TYR A 40 1.70 12.69 8.32
N ASP A 41 1.34 13.96 8.42
CA ASP A 41 2.09 15.08 7.85
C ASP A 41 3.07 15.65 8.86
N HIS A 42 4.13 16.22 8.34
CA HIS A 42 5.10 16.95 9.12
C HIS A 42 4.47 18.24 9.71
N PRO A 43 4.76 18.62 10.96
CA PRO A 43 4.22 19.84 11.57
C PRO A 43 4.71 21.12 10.88
N ASN A 44 5.99 21.16 10.48
CA ASN A 44 6.58 22.24 9.69
C ASN A 44 6.01 22.22 8.25
N GLN A 45 5.39 23.32 7.84
CA GLN A 45 4.76 23.50 6.53
C GLN A 45 5.75 23.36 5.36
N GLU A 46 7.01 23.75 5.56
CA GLU A 46 8.06 23.60 4.53
C GLU A 46 8.43 22.14 4.25
N MET A 47 8.06 21.23 5.16
CA MET A 47 8.25 19.79 5.02
C MET A 47 6.93 19.05 4.85
N SER A 48 5.85 19.78 4.54
CA SER A 48 4.54 19.17 4.37
C SER A 48 4.53 18.23 3.16
N PHE A 49 3.87 17.07 3.29
CA PHE A 49 3.72 16.15 2.17
C PHE A 49 2.90 16.74 1.01
N TYR A 50 2.11 17.78 1.25
CA TYR A 50 1.38 18.48 0.19
C TYR A 50 2.28 19.37 -0.68
N ASP A 51 3.51 19.64 -0.23
CA ASP A 51 4.52 20.25 -1.09
C ASP A 51 5.08 19.19 -2.03
N LYS A 52 4.85 19.36 -3.34
CA LYS A 52 5.32 18.43 -4.38
C LYS A 52 6.83 18.19 -4.38
N ARG A 53 7.62 19.12 -3.85
CA ARG A 53 9.08 18.98 -3.70
C ARG A 53 9.46 17.98 -2.61
N ILE A 54 8.57 17.79 -1.64
CA ILE A 54 8.73 16.87 -0.52
C ILE A 54 7.97 15.57 -0.79
N ASP A 55 6.65 15.64 -1.03
CA ASP A 55 5.73 14.52 -1.28
C ASP A 55 6.06 13.24 -0.49
N GLY A 56 6.37 13.43 0.80
CA GLY A 56 6.90 12.40 1.70
C GLY A 56 5.97 12.21 2.89
N ARG A 57 5.45 11.00 3.06
CA ARG A 57 4.43 10.69 4.08
C ARG A 57 5.01 9.81 5.17
N PHE A 58 4.79 10.19 6.42
CA PHE A 58 5.05 9.30 7.55
C PHE A 58 3.87 8.35 7.75
N ARG A 59 4.18 7.08 7.98
CA ARG A 59 3.19 6.01 8.10
C ARG A 59 3.50 5.19 9.33
N LEU A 60 2.51 5.02 10.20
CA LEU A 60 2.56 4.06 11.29
C LEU A 60 1.62 2.92 10.93
N ARG A 61 2.17 1.72 10.76
CA ARG A 61 1.42 0.52 10.36
C ARG A 61 1.40 -0.49 11.50
N SER A 62 0.22 -1.03 11.78
CA SER A 62 0.02 -2.27 12.54
C SER A 62 -0.53 -3.33 11.62
N SER A 63 -0.05 -4.56 11.75
CA SER A 63 -0.49 -5.70 10.95
C SER A 63 -0.68 -6.90 11.87
N ILE A 64 -1.79 -7.62 11.74
CA ILE A 64 -2.02 -8.90 12.42
C ILE A 64 -2.29 -9.98 11.38
N ASN A 65 -1.54 -11.08 11.42
CA ASN A 65 -1.82 -12.22 10.56
C ASN A 65 -3.14 -12.88 11.00
N ILE A 66 -4.07 -13.05 10.08
CA ILE A 66 -5.44 -13.50 10.42
C ILE A 66 -5.52 -14.99 10.79
N GLU A 67 -4.50 -15.78 10.46
CA GLU A 67 -4.48 -17.22 10.69
C GLU A 67 -3.80 -17.56 12.02
N ASN A 68 -2.70 -16.88 12.34
CA ASN A 68 -1.86 -17.19 13.50
C ASN A 68 -1.77 -16.08 14.56
N ASN A 69 -2.44 -14.93 14.34
CA ASN A 69 -2.47 -13.78 15.25
C ASN A 69 -1.10 -13.16 15.55
N ILE A 70 -0.07 -13.44 14.74
CA ILE A 70 1.23 -12.79 14.90
C ILE A 70 1.10 -11.32 14.50
N GLU A 71 1.42 -10.44 15.44
CA GLU A 71 1.44 -9.00 15.23
C GLU A 71 2.79 -8.53 14.71
N LYS A 72 2.76 -7.58 13.78
CA LYS A 72 3.90 -6.81 13.30
C LYS A 72 3.53 -5.33 13.34
N SER A 73 4.52 -4.48 13.54
CA SER A 73 4.32 -3.04 13.50
C SER A 73 5.52 -2.38 12.86
N LYS A 74 5.27 -1.32 12.08
CA LYS A 74 6.31 -0.61 11.34
C LYS A 74 6.07 0.89 11.36
N ILE A 75 7.14 1.65 11.34
CA ILE A 75 7.11 3.06 10.96
C ILE A 75 7.86 3.20 9.64
N SER A 76 7.28 3.94 8.70
CA SER A 76 7.96 4.29 7.47
C SER A 76 7.81 5.75 7.10
N TRP A 77 8.77 6.24 6.32
CA TRP A 77 8.65 7.46 5.54
C TRP A 77 8.79 7.09 4.08
N LYS A 78 7.76 7.39 3.28
CA LYS A 78 7.71 7.04 1.85
C LYS A 78 7.47 8.29 1.01
N ARG A 79 8.31 8.48 0.00
CA ARG A 79 8.31 9.64 -0.89
C ARG A 79 8.28 9.23 -2.36
N ARG A 80 7.45 9.90 -3.15
CA ARG A 80 7.44 9.75 -4.61
C ARG A 80 8.55 10.59 -5.25
N LEU A 81 9.16 10.05 -6.30
CA LEU A 81 10.17 10.77 -7.08
C LEU A 81 9.53 11.42 -8.33
N GLU A 82 9.96 12.63 -8.69
CA GLU A 82 9.38 13.45 -9.77
C GLU A 82 9.40 12.75 -11.16
N ASN A 83 10.26 11.76 -11.37
CA ASN A 83 10.44 11.10 -12.67
C ASN A 83 9.47 9.93 -12.94
N ASN A 84 8.42 9.74 -12.14
CA ASN A 84 7.44 8.65 -12.34
C ASN A 84 6.45 8.92 -13.49
N GLU A 85 6.19 10.18 -13.86
CA GLU A 85 5.14 10.51 -14.84
C GLU A 85 5.33 9.82 -16.20
N ASN A 86 6.57 9.74 -16.68
CA ASN A 86 6.93 9.13 -17.96
C ASN A 86 7.28 7.63 -17.87
N ARG A 87 7.14 7.02 -16.70
CA ARG A 87 7.50 5.61 -16.48
C ARG A 87 6.26 4.74 -16.34
N ASN A 88 6.43 3.45 -16.63
CA ASN A 88 5.40 2.45 -16.36
C ASN A 88 5.42 1.97 -14.92
N ILE A 89 6.57 2.10 -14.27
CA ILE A 89 6.85 1.58 -12.94
C ILE A 89 7.09 2.77 -12.03
N ASN A 90 6.43 2.74 -10.87
CA ASN A 90 6.60 3.74 -9.84
C ASN A 90 7.92 3.48 -9.12
N ILE A 91 8.70 4.54 -8.94
CA ILE A 91 9.90 4.52 -8.11
C ILE A 91 9.65 5.41 -6.90
N GLU A 92 9.81 4.81 -5.72
CA GLU A 92 9.61 5.49 -4.45
C GLU A 92 10.88 5.37 -3.58
N GLU A 93 11.14 6.41 -2.79
CA GLU A 93 12.10 6.34 -1.71
C GLU A 93 11.35 5.94 -0.44
N GLU A 94 11.74 4.82 0.16
CA GLU A 94 11.18 4.37 1.43
C GLU A 94 12.28 4.11 2.45
N ILE A 95 12.06 4.60 3.66
CA ILE A 95 12.79 4.23 4.87
C ILE A 95 11.77 3.56 5.78
N GLU A 96 11.94 2.27 6.05
CA GLU A 96 11.06 1.48 6.91
C GLU A 96 11.83 0.88 8.09
N VAL A 97 11.21 0.90 9.27
CA VAL A 97 11.74 0.30 10.49
C VAL A 97 10.67 -0.57 11.11
N GLU A 98 11.01 -1.84 11.33
CA GLU A 98 10.18 -2.76 12.11
C GLU A 98 10.29 -2.43 13.60
N LEU A 99 9.14 -2.36 14.25
CA LEU A 99 9.03 -2.09 15.68
C LEU A 99 8.97 -3.41 16.45
N LYS A 100 9.62 -3.43 17.61
CA LYS A 100 9.42 -4.52 18.58
C LYS A 100 7.98 -4.51 19.09
N GLU A 101 7.54 -5.67 19.57
CA GLU A 101 6.23 -5.84 20.20
C GLU A 101 5.96 -4.76 21.26
N ASN A 102 4.69 -4.36 21.39
CA ASN A 102 4.21 -3.38 22.36
C ASN A 102 4.79 -1.94 22.25
N GLN A 103 5.51 -1.60 21.17
CA GLN A 103 6.06 -0.24 20.99
C GLN A 103 5.12 0.72 20.26
N ILE A 104 4.15 0.22 19.50
CA ILE A 104 3.37 1.05 18.56
C ILE A 104 2.60 2.18 19.25
N LYS A 105 1.94 1.91 20.38
CA LYS A 105 1.17 2.92 21.14
C LYS A 105 2.07 4.03 21.68
N ASN A 106 3.23 3.65 22.23
CA ASN A 106 4.20 4.62 22.74
C ASN A 106 4.75 5.49 21.62
N LEU A 107 5.06 4.89 20.47
CA LEU A 107 5.53 5.64 19.30
C LEU A 107 4.45 6.59 18.79
N GLN A 108 3.19 6.15 18.69
CA GLN A 108 2.07 7.00 18.30
C GLN A 108 1.94 8.22 19.23
N ILE A 109 2.02 8.01 20.55
CA ILE A 109 2.00 9.10 21.53
C ILE A 109 3.16 10.08 21.29
N LEU A 110 4.37 9.59 21.04
CA LEU A 110 5.51 10.44 20.73
C LEU A 110 5.29 11.25 19.44
N LEU A 111 4.82 10.62 18.36
CA LEU A 111 4.54 11.29 17.09
C LEU A 111 3.50 12.40 17.27
N GLU A 112 2.37 12.10 17.91
CA GLU A 112 1.22 13.02 18.00
C GLU A 112 1.40 14.07 19.10
N GLN A 113 1.84 13.66 20.29
CA GLN A 113 1.87 14.54 21.47
C GLN A 113 3.18 15.26 21.67
N VAL A 114 4.32 14.66 21.27
CA VAL A 114 5.65 15.26 21.47
C VAL A 114 6.10 15.96 20.19
N LEU A 115 6.16 15.22 19.08
CA LEU A 115 6.60 15.76 17.79
C LEU A 115 5.52 16.59 17.08
N LYS A 116 4.27 16.52 17.56
CA LYS A 116 3.13 17.26 17.00
C LYS A 116 2.86 16.96 15.52
N MET A 117 3.18 15.73 15.09
CA MET A 117 2.84 15.23 13.76
C MET A 117 1.32 15.33 13.55
N LYS A 118 0.91 15.81 12.37
CA LYS A 118 -0.51 16.02 12.06
C LYS A 118 -1.07 14.72 11.49
N ARG A 119 -1.98 14.07 12.21
CA ARG A 119 -2.71 12.91 11.66
C ARG A 119 -3.58 13.37 10.48
N ILE A 120 -3.43 12.69 9.36
CA ILE A 120 -4.13 13.03 8.11
C ILE A 120 -5.32 12.12 7.91
N GLU A 121 -5.04 10.82 7.88
CA GLU A 121 -6.00 9.78 7.56
C GLU A 121 -5.52 8.45 8.10
N SER A 122 -6.40 7.47 8.05
CA SER A 122 -6.03 6.07 8.25
C SER A 122 -6.78 5.18 7.29
N TYR A 123 -6.22 4.00 7.02
CA TYR A 123 -6.88 3.00 6.20
C TYR A 123 -6.60 1.60 6.70
N GLN A 124 -7.61 0.74 6.55
CA GLN A 124 -7.45 -0.70 6.72
C GLN A 124 -7.38 -1.41 5.37
N ARG A 125 -6.71 -2.56 5.39
CA ARG A 125 -6.75 -3.53 4.28
C ARG A 125 -6.51 -4.94 4.78
N TYR A 126 -7.04 -5.91 4.06
CA TYR A 126 -6.52 -7.27 4.13
C TYR A 126 -5.46 -7.42 3.04
N ARG A 127 -4.21 -7.65 3.44
CA ARG A 127 -3.06 -7.80 2.54
C ARG A 127 -2.64 -9.26 2.50
N ASN A 128 -2.73 -9.88 1.33
CA ASN A 128 -2.13 -11.20 1.08
C ASN A 128 -0.78 -10.99 0.44
N VAL A 129 0.25 -11.69 0.93
CA VAL A 129 1.63 -11.51 0.46
C VAL A 129 2.13 -12.80 -0.18
N PHE A 130 2.60 -12.68 -1.42
CA PHE A 130 3.22 -13.76 -2.20
C PHE A 130 4.60 -13.31 -2.65
N CYS A 131 5.65 -14.02 -2.26
CA CYS A 131 7.02 -13.56 -2.51
C CYS A 131 7.95 -14.66 -2.99
N ASN A 132 9.08 -14.25 -3.56
CA ASN A 132 10.27 -15.08 -3.70
C ASN A 132 11.52 -14.18 -3.61
N SER A 133 12.68 -14.67 -4.04
CA SER A 133 13.92 -13.90 -3.98
C SER A 133 13.91 -12.62 -4.81
N ASP A 134 13.05 -12.53 -5.82
CA ASP A 134 13.09 -11.49 -6.84
C ASP A 134 11.88 -10.56 -6.78
N VAL A 135 10.74 -11.01 -6.29
CA VAL A 135 9.48 -10.27 -6.30
C VAL A 135 8.72 -10.39 -4.99
N GLU A 136 7.96 -9.36 -4.65
CA GLU A 136 6.80 -9.42 -3.76
C GLU A 136 5.56 -9.02 -4.55
N ILE A 137 4.52 -9.83 -4.47
CA ILE A 137 3.22 -9.59 -5.08
C ILE A 137 2.20 -9.58 -3.96
N VAL A 138 1.48 -8.47 -3.84
CA VAL A 138 0.46 -8.31 -2.81
C VAL A 138 -0.92 -8.13 -3.43
N VAL A 139 -1.92 -8.77 -2.81
CA VAL A 139 -3.35 -8.53 -3.10
C VAL A 139 -3.95 -7.86 -1.89
N ASP A 140 -4.20 -6.56 -2.02
CA ASP A 140 -4.80 -5.71 -1.01
C ASP A 140 -6.30 -5.59 -1.25
N LYS A 141 -7.09 -6.06 -0.30
CA LYS A 141 -8.52 -5.76 -0.22
C LYS A 141 -8.70 -4.56 0.69
N TYR A 142 -9.07 -3.43 0.11
CA TYR A 142 -9.50 -2.23 0.84
C TYR A 142 -11.02 -2.29 1.11
N PRO A 143 -11.59 -1.32 1.86
CA PRO A 143 -13.05 -1.13 1.99
C PRO A 143 -13.79 -0.61 0.74
N PHE A 144 -13.03 -0.15 -0.28
CA PHE A 144 -13.58 0.35 -1.55
C PHE A 144 -13.18 -0.43 -2.82
N GLY A 145 -12.19 -1.33 -2.76
CA GLY A 145 -11.75 -2.07 -3.96
C GLY A 145 -10.59 -3.04 -3.68
N ILE A 146 -10.15 -3.71 -4.74
CA ILE A 146 -9.01 -4.65 -4.70
C ILE A 146 -7.84 -4.02 -5.45
N ALA A 147 -6.64 -4.08 -4.89
CA ALA A 147 -5.41 -3.71 -5.57
C ALA A 147 -4.46 -4.91 -5.64
N LEU A 148 -3.86 -5.11 -6.81
CA LEU A 148 -2.69 -5.98 -6.98
C LEU A 148 -1.47 -5.09 -7.14
N GLU A 149 -0.44 -5.31 -6.35
CA GLU A 149 0.83 -4.60 -6.44
C GLU A 149 1.96 -5.61 -6.63
N ILE A 150 2.86 -5.32 -7.57
CA ILE A 150 4.03 -6.14 -7.91
C ILE A 150 5.25 -5.28 -7.65
N GLU A 151 6.08 -5.69 -6.71
CA GLU A 151 7.26 -4.97 -6.27
C GLU A 151 8.54 -5.77 -6.55
N ASN A 152 9.56 -5.11 -7.07
CA ASN A 152 10.87 -5.71 -7.25
C ASN A 152 11.59 -5.85 -5.89
N LYS A 153 11.97 -7.08 -5.54
CA LYS A 153 12.85 -7.39 -4.39
C LYS A 153 14.25 -7.85 -4.80
N SER A 154 14.48 -8.05 -6.10
CA SER A 154 15.76 -8.54 -6.62
C SER A 154 16.88 -7.50 -6.44
N LYS A 155 18.04 -7.99 -6.00
CA LYS A 155 19.27 -7.20 -5.85
C LYS A 155 20.21 -7.25 -7.06
N ILE A 156 19.91 -8.10 -8.04
CA ILE A 156 20.80 -8.41 -9.18
C ILE A 156 20.17 -8.10 -10.55
N LYS A 157 18.86 -8.31 -10.70
CA LYS A 157 18.08 -7.97 -11.90
C LYS A 157 17.58 -6.54 -11.80
N LYS A 158 17.38 -5.90 -12.96
CA LYS A 158 16.68 -4.60 -13.04
C LYS A 158 15.22 -4.80 -12.65
N GLY A 159 14.65 -3.93 -11.82
CA GLY A 159 13.27 -4.10 -11.38
C GLY A 159 12.26 -4.02 -12.49
N GLU A 160 12.52 -3.22 -13.54
CA GLU A 160 11.66 -3.20 -14.72
C GLU A 160 11.54 -4.56 -15.43
N ASP A 161 12.64 -5.30 -15.54
CA ASP A 161 12.63 -6.64 -16.14
C ASP A 161 11.85 -7.63 -15.26
N VAL A 162 12.03 -7.55 -13.93
CA VAL A 162 11.31 -8.39 -12.97
C VAL A 162 9.81 -8.11 -13.02
N ILE A 163 9.42 -6.84 -12.95
CA ILE A 163 8.02 -6.43 -12.96
C ILE A 163 7.35 -6.81 -14.28
N ASN A 164 7.99 -6.52 -15.42
CA ASN A 164 7.43 -6.86 -16.73
C ASN A 164 7.27 -8.38 -16.92
N GLN A 165 8.20 -9.17 -16.39
CA GLN A 165 8.06 -10.63 -16.35
C GLN A 165 6.78 -11.05 -15.62
N TRP A 166 6.53 -10.49 -14.43
CA TRP A 166 5.36 -10.84 -13.62
C TRP A 166 4.04 -10.28 -14.17
N VAL A 167 4.05 -9.08 -14.77
CA VAL A 167 2.92 -8.56 -15.54
C VAL A 167 2.52 -9.54 -16.64
N LYS A 168 3.50 -10.09 -17.37
CA LYS A 168 3.26 -11.10 -18.41
C LYS A 168 2.75 -12.43 -17.83
N GLU A 169 3.40 -12.94 -16.79
CA GLU A 169 3.02 -14.22 -16.14
C GLU A 169 1.60 -14.17 -15.59
N LEU A 170 1.21 -13.01 -15.05
CA LEU A 170 -0.14 -12.76 -14.54
C LEU A 170 -1.13 -12.32 -15.62
N ASN A 171 -0.73 -12.31 -16.90
CA ASN A 171 -1.56 -11.89 -18.04
C ASN A 171 -2.25 -10.53 -17.80
N LEU A 172 -1.52 -9.57 -17.27
CA LEU A 172 -1.99 -8.22 -16.98
C LEU A 172 -1.71 -7.28 -18.15
N ASN A 173 -2.64 -6.38 -18.42
CA ASN A 173 -2.43 -5.33 -19.40
C ASN A 173 -1.72 -4.14 -18.74
N ILE A 174 -0.45 -3.91 -19.09
CA ILE A 174 0.34 -2.82 -18.51
C ILE A 174 -0.31 -1.43 -18.69
N GLU A 175 -1.17 -1.23 -19.69
CA GLU A 175 -1.88 0.04 -19.89
C GLU A 175 -3.02 0.27 -18.90
N GLU A 176 -3.47 -0.76 -18.18
CA GLU A 176 -4.47 -0.66 -17.11
C GLU A 176 -3.84 -0.38 -15.74
N ARG A 177 -2.51 -0.22 -15.69
CA ARG A 177 -1.81 0.13 -14.46
C ARG A 177 -2.31 1.46 -13.90
N TYR A 178 -2.33 1.54 -12.58
CA TYR A 178 -2.68 2.76 -11.86
C TYR A 178 -1.44 3.38 -11.24
N LYS A 179 -1.05 4.56 -11.73
CA LYS A 179 0.17 5.26 -11.31
C LYS A 179 0.06 5.90 -9.94
N LEU A 180 -1.15 6.30 -9.55
CA LEU A 180 -1.40 7.03 -8.33
C LEU A 180 -1.61 6.08 -7.12
N SER A 181 -1.71 6.64 -5.91
CA SER A 181 -1.86 5.83 -4.69
C SER A 181 -3.29 5.38 -4.48
N TRP A 182 -3.49 4.58 -3.44
CA TRP A 182 -4.80 4.19 -2.96
C TRP A 182 -5.67 5.40 -2.58
N ASP A 183 -5.13 6.46 -1.95
CA ASP A 183 -5.88 7.66 -1.57
C ASP A 183 -6.36 8.45 -2.81
N ASP A 184 -5.52 8.53 -3.84
CA ASP A 184 -5.88 9.10 -5.13
C ASP A 184 -7.01 8.30 -5.80
N LYS A 185 -6.91 6.96 -5.79
CA LYS A 185 -7.97 6.08 -6.34
C LYS A 185 -9.28 6.20 -5.58
N TYR A 186 -9.22 6.18 -4.26
CA TYR A 186 -10.37 6.34 -3.37
C TYR A 186 -11.08 7.68 -3.63
N THR A 187 -10.32 8.77 -3.72
CA THR A 187 -10.83 10.11 -3.99
C THR A 187 -11.49 10.20 -5.38
N SER A 188 -10.89 9.59 -6.40
CA SER A 188 -11.48 9.51 -7.75
C SER A 188 -12.84 8.81 -7.72
N LEU A 189 -12.91 7.63 -7.10
CA LEU A 189 -14.15 6.85 -7.01
C LEU A 189 -15.23 7.59 -6.20
N CYS A 190 -14.87 8.24 -5.10
CA CYS A 190 -15.78 9.09 -4.33
C CYS A 190 -16.40 10.18 -5.22
N LYS A 191 -15.57 10.89 -5.99
CA LYS A 191 -16.02 11.95 -6.90
C LYS A 191 -16.93 11.42 -8.00
N GLU A 192 -16.58 10.28 -8.61
CA GLU A 192 -17.37 9.63 -9.67
C GLU A 192 -18.76 9.22 -9.18
N GLN A 193 -18.86 8.78 -7.92
CA GLN A 193 -20.10 8.23 -7.34
C GLN A 193 -20.86 9.23 -6.47
N GLY A 194 -20.38 10.48 -6.36
CA GLY A 194 -21.01 11.51 -5.54
C GLY A 194 -20.97 11.22 -4.02
N ILE A 195 -19.98 10.45 -3.58
CA ILE A 195 -19.78 10.08 -2.17
C ILE A 195 -18.79 11.05 -1.53
N THR A 196 -19.11 11.54 -0.34
CA THR A 196 -18.17 12.38 0.44
C THR A 196 -17.07 11.50 1.02
N PRO A 197 -15.78 11.79 0.75
CA PRO A 197 -14.69 10.99 1.28
C PRO A 197 -14.59 11.13 2.80
N VAL A 198 -14.31 10.02 3.48
CA VAL A 198 -13.98 9.97 4.91
C VAL A 198 -12.46 9.92 5.08
N LYS A 199 -11.98 10.39 6.25
CA LYS A 199 -10.55 10.31 6.61
C LYS A 199 -10.12 8.92 7.05
N ASP A 200 -11.05 8.10 7.51
CA ASP A 200 -10.75 6.78 8.07
C ASP A 200 -11.40 5.72 7.18
N VAL A 201 -10.61 5.23 6.23
CA VAL A 201 -11.03 4.24 5.23
C VAL A 201 -10.87 2.84 5.83
N ILE A 202 -11.82 2.48 6.69
CA ILE A 202 -11.79 1.25 7.49
C ILE A 202 -12.96 0.31 7.15
N PHE A 203 -12.86 -0.96 7.57
CA PHE A 203 -13.94 -1.93 7.42
C PHE A 203 -14.99 -1.71 8.51
N ASP A 204 -15.92 -0.79 8.27
CA ASP A 204 -17.07 -0.51 9.14
C ASP A 204 -18.33 -0.39 8.27
N GLU A 205 -19.37 -1.16 8.61
CA GLU A 205 -20.65 -1.19 7.89
C GLU A 205 -21.39 0.16 7.94
N ASN A 206 -21.07 1.01 8.91
CA ASN A 206 -21.65 2.34 9.05
C ASN A 206 -20.99 3.38 8.14
N ILE A 207 -19.90 3.04 7.44
CA ILE A 207 -19.21 3.93 6.52
C ILE A 207 -19.59 3.60 5.08
N ILE A 208 -20.14 4.59 4.39
CA ILE A 208 -20.46 4.48 2.97
C ILE A 208 -19.15 4.61 2.18
N MET A 209 -18.72 3.52 1.56
CA MET A 209 -17.54 3.46 0.70
C MET A 209 -17.95 3.43 -0.78
N PRO A 210 -17.21 4.10 -1.68
CA PRO A 210 -17.40 3.87 -3.10
C PRO A 210 -16.96 2.45 -3.46
N LYS A 211 -17.42 1.95 -4.61
CA LYS A 211 -17.05 0.61 -5.11
C LYS A 211 -16.32 0.71 -6.44
N ALA A 212 -15.11 0.15 -6.49
CA ALA A 212 -14.30 0.00 -7.70
C ALA A 212 -14.93 -0.97 -8.71
#